data_AF-G5E156-F1
#
_entry.id   AF-G5E156-F1
#
_cell.length_a   1.000
_cell.length_b   1.000
_cell.length_c   1.000
_cell.angle_alpha   90.00
_cell.angle_beta   90.00
_cell.angle_gamma   90.00
#
_symmetry.space_group_name_H-M   'P 1'
#
loop_
_entity.id
_entity.type
_entity.pdbx_description
1 polymer ?
#
loop_
_entity_poly.entity_id
_entity_poly.type
_entity_poly.pdbx_seq_one_letter_code
_entity_poly.pdbx_strand_id
1 'polypeptide(L)' 'QRVTDLCEDIFAFVKERFFVGETVTVVRNSGARLDCKILEVKAPPQQNGMANGHNSNDDTIVISDSDEEPPKETP' A
#
# COMPACT_ATOMS: atom_id res chain seq x y z
N GLN A 1 8.79 -25.12 -3.60
CA GLN A 1 7.60 -24.35 -3.18
C GLN A 1 7.84 -22.85 -3.18
N ARG A 2 8.76 -22.29 -2.37
CA ARG A 2 8.96 -20.82 -2.24
C ARG A 2 9.24 -20.00 -3.52
N VAL A 3 9.87 -20.61 -4.53
CA VAL A 3 10.18 -19.91 -5.79
C VAL A 3 8.93 -19.71 -6.65
N THR A 4 8.02 -20.69 -6.64
CA THR A 4 6.75 -20.60 -7.38
C THR A 4 5.89 -19.48 -6.81
N ASP A 5 5.75 -19.44 -5.50
CA ASP A 5 4.96 -18.42 -4.79
C ASP A 5 5.52 -17.00 -5.07
N LEU A 6 6.85 -16.83 -5.04
CA LEU A 6 7.49 -15.55 -5.39
C LEU A 6 7.25 -15.15 -6.86
N CYS A 7 7.25 -16.11 -7.78
CA CYS A 7 6.96 -15.84 -9.19
C CYS A 7 5.51 -15.41 -9.40
N GLU A 8 4.56 -15.99 -8.66
CA GLU A 8 3.15 -15.61 -8.73
C GLU A 8 2.92 -14.19 -8.21
N ASP A 9 3.54 -13.83 -7.09
CA ASP A 9 3.46 -12.48 -6.52
C ASP A 9 4.04 -11.42 -7.47
N ILE A 10 5.21 -11.70 -8.06
CA ILE A 10 5.83 -10.81 -9.05
C ILE A 10 4.92 -10.70 -10.28
N PHE A 11 4.37 -11.81 -10.77
CA PHE A 11 3.47 -11.82 -11.91
C PHE A 11 2.23 -10.96 -11.64
N ALA A 12 1.60 -11.13 -10.48
CA ALA A 12 0.46 -10.32 -10.06
C ALA A 12 0.82 -8.82 -9.99
N PHE A 13 2.00 -8.50 -9.47
CA PHE A 13 2.48 -7.11 -9.37
C PHE A 13 2.64 -6.45 -10.75
N VAL A 14 3.26 -7.13 -11.71
CA VAL A 14 3.56 -6.57 -13.04
C VAL A 14 2.35 -6.59 -13.98
N LYS A 15 1.43 -7.55 -13.84
CA LYS A 15 0.28 -7.73 -14.74
C LYS A 15 -0.60 -6.49 -14.87
N GLU A 16 -0.71 -5.71 -13.79
CA GLU A 16 -1.60 -4.55 -13.72
C GLU A 16 -0.85 -3.22 -13.80
N ARG A 17 0.45 -3.25 -14.10
CA ARG A 17 1.32 -2.07 -14.07
C ARG A 17 2.04 -1.88 -15.41
N PHE A 18 2.25 -0.61 -15.73
CA PHE A 18 3.07 -0.18 -16.85
C PHE A 18 4.46 0.19 -16.36
N PHE A 19 5.48 -0.06 -17.19
CA PHE A 19 6.86 0.29 -16.87
C PHE A 19 7.43 1.31 -17.85
N VAL A 20 8.22 2.26 -17.35
CA VAL A 20 8.92 3.21 -18.21
C VAL A 20 9.84 2.45 -19.17
N GLY A 21 9.68 2.72 -20.45
CA GLY A 21 10.44 2.13 -21.52
C GLY A 21 9.84 0.87 -22.14
N GLU A 22 8.77 0.33 -21.56
CA GLU A 22 8.00 -0.77 -22.15
C GLU A 22 7.28 -0.32 -23.43
N THR A 23 7.23 -1.19 -24.45
CA THR A 23 6.48 -0.96 -25.68
C THR A 23 5.10 -1.60 -25.57
N VAL A 24 4.06 -0.79 -25.69
CA VAL A 24 2.65 -1.21 -25.61
C VAL A 24 1.90 -0.88 -26.90
N THR A 25 0.95 -1.73 -27.26
CA THR A 25 0.07 -1.47 -28.40
C THR A 25 -1.11 -0.60 -27.96
N VAL A 26 -1.20 0.60 -28.52
CA VAL A 26 -2.31 1.54 -28.32
C VAL A 26 -3.29 1.48 -29.47
N VAL A 27 -4.58 1.57 -29.16
CA VAL A 27 -5.64 1.68 -30.16
C VAL A 27 -6.09 3.14 -30.21
N ARG A 28 -5.88 3.80 -31.36
CA ARG A 28 -6.41 5.15 -31.57
C ARG A 28 -7.92 5.10 -31.73
N ASN A 29 -8.58 6.25 -31.53
CA ASN A 29 -10.01 6.40 -31.81
C ASN A 29 -10.38 6.06 -33.28
N SER A 30 -9.41 6.13 -34.20
CA SER A 30 -9.58 5.69 -35.59
C SER A 30 -9.58 4.17 -35.78
N GLY A 31 -9.40 3.38 -34.71
CA GLY A 31 -9.24 1.91 -34.75
C GLY A 31 -7.84 1.44 -35.13
N ALA A 32 -6.91 2.35 -35.47
CA ALA A 32 -5.54 2.01 -35.79
C ALA A 32 -4.77 1.53 -34.55
N ARG A 33 -4.01 0.44 -34.70
CA ARG A 33 -3.10 -0.09 -33.67
C ARG A 33 -1.70 0.44 -33.91
N LEU A 34 -1.06 0.96 -32.86
CA LEU A 34 0.29 1.51 -32.92
C LEU A 34 1.09 1.02 -31.74
N ASP A 35 2.36 0.71 -31.96
CA ASP A 35 3.27 0.38 -30.88
C ASP A 35 3.92 1.67 -30.38
N CYS A 36 3.79 1.91 -29.08
CA CYS A 36 4.26 3.12 -28.42
C CYS A 36 5.10 2.76 -27.21
N LYS A 37 6.17 3.53 -26.97
CA LYS A 37 7.01 3.38 -25.79
C LYS A 37 6.47 4.23 -24.65
N ILE A 38 6.35 3.64 -23.46
CA ILE A 38 5.97 4.36 -22.25
C ILE A 38 7.12 5.27 -21.83
N LEU A 39 6.85 6.57 -21.69
CA LEU A 39 7.86 7.57 -21.31
C LEU A 39 7.83 7.87 -19.81
N GLU A 40 6.64 7.88 -19.21
CA GLU A 40 6.42 8.21 -17.81
C GLU A 40 5.21 7.41 -17.30
N VAL A 41 5.29 6.91 -16.07
CA VAL A 41 4.19 6.23 -15.38
C VAL A 41 3.72 7.16 -14.26
N LYS A 42 2.48 7.63 -14.36
CA LYS A 42 1.88 8.47 -13.32
C LYS A 42 1.26 7.59 -12.26
N ALA A 43 1.63 7.81 -11.01
CA ALA A 43 0.94 7.20 -9.89
C ALA A 43 -0.54 7.62 -9.94
N PRO A 44 -1.48 6.72 -9.55
CA PRO A 44 -2.87 7.12 -9.36
C PRO A 44 -2.90 8.36 -8.46
N PRO A 45 -3.72 9.38 -8.75
CA PRO A 45 -3.97 10.45 -7.79
C PRO A 45 -4.39 9.77 -6.49
N GLN A 46 -3.69 10.06 -5.39
CA GLN A 46 -3.84 9.34 -4.13
C GLN A 46 -5.30 9.39 -3.64
N GLN A 47 -6.09 8.41 -4.03
CA GLN A 47 -7.48 8.26 -3.64
C GLN A 47 -7.51 7.36 -2.40
N ASN A 48 -6.87 7.83 -1.33
CA ASN A 48 -7.21 7.53 0.06
C ASN A 48 -6.21 8.23 0.99
N GLY A 49 -6.75 8.94 1.98
CA GLY A 49 -6.05 9.86 2.85
C GLY A 49 -4.74 9.32 3.41
N MET A 50 -3.70 10.13 3.25
CA MET A 50 -2.42 10.00 3.95
C MET A 50 -2.67 10.16 5.46
N ALA A 51 -3.17 9.12 6.12
CA ALA A 51 -3.35 9.10 7.58
C ALA A 51 -2.83 7.81 8.23
N ASN A 52 -2.08 6.99 7.47
CA ASN A 52 -1.33 5.87 8.02
C ASN A 52 0.14 6.29 8.17
N GLY A 53 0.36 7.21 9.08
CA GLY A 53 1.65 7.69 9.56
C GLY A 53 1.35 8.37 10.88
N HIS A 54 2.23 8.19 11.87
CA HIS A 54 2.13 8.80 13.19
C HIS A 54 1.75 10.29 13.03
N ASN A 55 0.48 10.63 13.29
CA ASN A 55 0.11 12.02 13.53
C ASN A 55 1.02 12.43 14.68
N SER A 56 1.90 13.41 14.45
CA SER A 56 2.77 14.01 15.45
C SER A 56 1.99 14.81 16.51
N ASN A 57 0.78 14.37 16.84
CA ASN A 57 0.16 14.68 18.10
C ASN A 57 0.73 13.65 19.08
N ASP A 58 1.74 14.09 19.81
CA ASP A 58 2.37 13.47 20.98
C ASP A 58 1.36 13.33 22.14
N ASP A 59 0.17 12.77 21.86
CA ASP A 59 -0.84 12.48 22.87
C ASP A 59 -0.34 11.27 23.68
N THR A 60 0.43 11.57 24.72
CA THR A 60 0.88 10.59 25.71
C THR A 60 -0.34 9.99 26.39
N ILE A 61 -0.61 8.72 26.11
CA ILE A 61 -1.71 7.99 26.74
C ILE A 61 -1.27 7.55 28.13
N VAL A 62 -1.78 8.21 29.18
CA VAL A 62 -1.56 7.83 30.57
C VAL A 62 -2.67 6.87 31.00
N ILE A 63 -2.32 5.61 31.25
CA ILE A 63 -3.23 4.60 31.79
C ILE A 63 -3.02 4.57 33.30
N SER A 64 -4.01 5.04 34.06
CA SER A 64 -4.03 4.89 35.51
C SER A 64 -4.63 3.53 35.84
N ASP A 65 -3.82 2.63 36.42
CA ASP A 65 -4.30 1.42 37.05
C ASP A 65 -5.05 1.84 38.32
N SER A 66 -6.38 1.79 38.29
CA SER A 66 -7.24 2.09 39.44
C SER A 66 -8.03 0.85 39.82
N ASP A 67 -7.32 -0.17 40.28
CA ASP A 67 -7.83 -1.16 41.23
C ASP A 67 -6.77 -1.41 42.32
N GLU A 68 -6.68 -0.47 43.26
CA GLU A 68 -5.95 -0.66 44.51
C GLU A 68 -6.76 -1.64 45.39
N GLU A 69 -6.43 -2.94 45.37
CA GLU A 69 -7.00 -3.91 46.32
C GLU A 69 -6.66 -3.43 47.75
N PRO A 70 -7.66 -3.12 48.61
CA PRO A 70 -7.39 -2.77 49.99
C PRO A 70 -6.74 -3.98 50.70
N PRO A 71 -5.75 -3.78 51.58
CA PRO A 71 -5.12 -4.88 52.29
C PRO A 71 -6.18 -5.64 53.09
N LYS A 72 -6.30 -6.94 52.82
CA LYS A 72 -7.12 -7.85 53.61
C LYS A 72 -6.47 -7.96 54.99
N GLU A 73 -6.98 -7.24 55.97
CA GLU A 73 -6.69 -7.51 57.37
C GLU A 73 -7.19 -8.92 57.69
N THR A 74 -6.25 -9.85 57.86
CA THR A 74 -6.50 -11.15 58.48
C THR A 74 -6.28 -11.01 59.99
N PRO A 75 -7.23 -11.42 60.84
CA PRO A 75 -7.10 -11.39 62.30
C PRO A 75 -6.07 -12.39 62.83
#